data_AF-W0FUQ1-F1
#
_entry.id   AF-W0FUQ1-F1
#
_cell.length_a   1.000
_cell.length_b   1.000
_cell.length_c   1.000
_cell.angle_alpha   90.00
_cell.angle_beta   90.00
_cell.angle_gamma   90.00
#
_symmetry.space_group_name_H-M   'P 1'
#
loop_
_entity.id
_entity.type
_entity.pdbx_description
1 polymer ?
#
loop_
_entity_poly.entity_id
_entity_poly.type
_entity_poly.pdbx_seq_one_letter_code
_entity_poly.pdbx_strand_id
1 'polypeptide(L)'
;NHKWARMKEAIRVQRVNADDRTQIDEEIIECEGWTRYTFPARAGQYSQFIWDFKCFSGIDHIENPDEDGIFKIVNDYTGEGWNDQVDDELGNFDYLMGENIDFRNHAVTEEIKYWARWVMEQTQCDGFRLDAVKHIPAWFYKEWIEHVQEVAPKPLFIVAEYWSHEVDKLQTYIDQVEGKTMLFDAPLQMKFHEASRMGRDYDMTQIFTGTLVEADPFHAVTLVANHDTQPLQALEAPVEPWFKPLAYALILLRENGVPSVFYPDLYGAHYEDVGGDGQTYPIDMPIIEQLDELILARQRFAHGVQTLFFDHPNCIAFSRSGTDEFPGCVVVMSNGDDGEKTIHLGENYGNKTWRDFLGNRQERVVTDENGEATFFCNGGSVSVWVIEEVI
;
A
#
# COMPACT_ATOMS: atom_id res chain seq x y z
N ASN A 1 6.38 14.02 -5.22
CA ASN A 1 6.89 14.64 -3.99
C ASN A 1 8.10 15.52 -4.29
N HIS A 2 9.21 14.91 -4.72
CA HIS A 2 10.48 15.60 -4.94
C HIS A 2 11.03 15.37 -6.36
N LYS A 3 12.19 15.96 -6.63
CA LYS A 3 13.03 15.67 -7.80
C LYS A 3 14.51 15.56 -7.35
N TRP A 4 15.39 15.14 -8.27
CA TRP A 4 16.85 15.05 -8.09
C TRP A 4 17.62 15.80 -9.20
N ALA A 5 18.14 17.00 -8.91
CA ALA A 5 18.61 17.90 -9.95
C ALA A 5 20.05 17.59 -10.36
N ARG A 6 20.46 18.20 -11.48
CA ARG A 6 21.81 18.02 -12.04
C ARG A 6 22.52 19.32 -12.36
N MET A 7 21.93 20.46 -12.00
CA MET A 7 22.52 21.77 -12.21
C MET A 7 22.25 22.67 -11.00
N LYS A 8 23.26 23.44 -10.61
CA LYS A 8 23.21 24.37 -9.48
C LYS A 8 22.65 25.74 -9.89
N GLU A 9 22.05 26.41 -8.94
CA GLU A 9 21.67 27.83 -9.01
C GLU A 9 22.04 28.53 -7.71
N ALA A 10 22.35 29.83 -7.81
CA ALA A 10 22.46 30.68 -6.64
C ALA A 10 21.06 30.88 -6.03
N ILE A 11 20.90 30.50 -4.78
CA ILE A 11 19.63 30.53 -4.05
C ILE A 11 19.83 31.11 -2.66
N ARG A 12 18.71 31.34 -1.97
CA ARG A 12 18.67 31.74 -0.57
C ARG A 12 17.89 30.69 0.20
N VAL A 13 18.38 30.28 1.36
CA VAL A 13 17.71 29.27 2.19
C VAL A 13 17.68 29.68 3.66
N GLN A 14 16.85 28.99 4.43
CA GLN A 14 16.82 29.03 5.90
C GLN A 14 16.98 27.61 6.42
N ARG A 15 17.76 27.41 7.48
CA ARG A 15 17.88 26.11 8.16
C ARG A 15 16.55 25.75 8.82
N VAL A 16 16.25 24.45 8.86
CA VAL A 16 15.04 23.93 9.47
C VAL A 16 15.40 22.80 10.42
N ASN A 17 14.73 22.77 11.57
CA ASN A 17 14.92 21.71 12.55
C ASN A 17 14.39 20.37 11.99
N ALA A 18 15.26 19.36 11.93
CA ALA A 18 14.95 18.04 11.43
C ALA A 18 14.13 17.17 12.41
N ASP A 19 13.79 17.66 13.59
CA ASP A 19 12.86 17.02 14.54
C ASP A 19 11.51 17.76 14.62
N ASP A 20 11.44 19.00 14.12
CA ASP A 20 10.23 19.82 14.07
C ASP A 20 10.34 20.85 12.93
N ARG A 21 9.80 20.52 11.75
CA ARG A 21 9.95 21.33 10.54
C ARG A 21 9.23 22.67 10.61
N THR A 22 8.41 22.90 11.63
CA THR A 22 7.79 24.21 11.87
C THR A 22 8.80 25.23 12.42
N GLN A 23 9.94 24.77 12.94
CA GLN A 23 11.01 25.61 13.46
C GLN A 23 12.01 25.93 12.35
N ILE A 24 11.82 27.10 11.75
CA ILE A 24 12.63 27.62 10.65
C ILE A 24 13.49 28.76 11.19
N ASP A 25 14.81 28.69 10.96
CA ASP A 25 15.75 29.72 11.41
C ASP A 25 15.47 31.05 10.69
N GLU A 26 15.59 32.17 11.40
CA GLU A 26 15.44 33.51 10.82
C GLU A 26 16.62 33.89 9.91
N GLU A 27 17.79 33.25 10.07
CA GLU A 27 18.97 33.50 9.26
C GLU A 27 18.76 33.04 7.80
N ILE A 28 18.96 33.97 6.87
CA ILE A 28 18.99 33.67 5.42
C ILE A 28 20.44 33.44 4.99
N ILE A 29 20.68 32.29 4.37
CA ILE A 29 21.97 31.88 3.84
C ILE A 29 21.93 32.00 2.32
N GLU A 30 22.86 32.76 1.75
CA GLU A 30 23.15 32.69 0.31
C GLU A 30 24.03 31.48 0.04
N CYS A 31 23.61 30.63 -0.89
CA CYS A 31 24.29 29.39 -1.23
C CYS A 31 24.00 28.98 -2.69
N GLU A 32 24.55 27.84 -3.09
CA GLU A 32 24.21 27.15 -4.32
C GLU A 32 23.40 25.90 -3.99
N GLY A 33 22.27 25.72 -4.68
CA GLY A 33 21.43 24.52 -4.54
C GLY A 33 21.25 23.84 -5.88
N TRP A 34 21.12 22.51 -5.86
CA TRP A 34 20.84 21.69 -7.03
C TRP A 34 19.35 21.81 -7.39
N THR A 35 18.92 22.90 -8.03
CA THR A 35 17.48 23.15 -8.29
C THR A 35 17.12 23.30 -9.77
N ARG A 36 18.09 23.22 -10.69
CA ARG A 36 17.82 23.53 -12.10
C ARG A 36 17.70 22.32 -13.00
N TYR A 37 16.64 22.31 -13.81
CA TYR A 37 16.36 21.27 -14.79
C TYR A 37 16.06 21.86 -16.16
N THR A 38 17.02 21.69 -17.07
CA THR A 38 16.89 22.17 -18.45
C THR A 38 16.62 21.08 -19.48
N PHE A 39 16.80 19.80 -19.10
CA PHE A 39 16.61 18.61 -19.95
C PHE A 39 17.17 18.79 -21.37
N PRO A 40 18.46 19.15 -21.55
CA PRO A 40 18.99 19.60 -22.84
C PRO A 40 18.88 18.53 -23.93
N ALA A 41 19.00 17.24 -23.58
CA ALA A 41 18.85 16.14 -24.51
C ALA A 41 17.40 15.96 -25.02
N ARG A 42 16.40 16.32 -24.19
CA ARG A 42 14.98 16.31 -24.59
C ARG A 42 14.64 17.54 -25.44
N ALA A 43 15.42 18.62 -25.34
CA ALA A 43 15.34 19.80 -26.20
C ALA A 43 13.91 20.38 -26.35
N GLY A 44 13.13 20.38 -25.26
CA GLY A 44 11.75 20.87 -25.25
C GLY A 44 10.73 19.95 -25.92
N GLN A 45 11.12 18.74 -26.33
CA GLN A 45 10.18 17.72 -26.80
C GLN A 45 9.21 17.37 -25.66
N TYR A 46 7.92 17.32 -25.99
CA TYR A 46 6.77 17.10 -25.10
C TYR A 46 6.45 18.27 -24.16
N SER A 47 7.42 18.80 -23.43
CA SER A 47 7.23 19.95 -22.54
C SER A 47 8.43 20.90 -22.59
N GLN A 48 8.15 22.20 -22.65
CA GLN A 48 9.18 23.26 -22.60
C GLN A 48 9.42 23.76 -21.17
N PHE A 49 8.73 23.20 -20.17
CA PHE A 49 8.86 23.64 -18.79
C PHE A 49 10.26 23.38 -18.24
N ILE A 50 10.83 24.40 -17.60
CA ILE A 50 12.14 24.39 -16.96
C ILE A 50 11.89 24.55 -15.48
N TRP A 51 12.44 23.63 -14.69
CA TRP A 51 12.35 23.74 -13.23
C TRP A 51 13.55 24.54 -12.74
N ASP A 52 13.29 25.51 -11.86
CA ASP A 52 14.27 26.31 -11.14
C ASP A 52 13.89 26.37 -9.66
N PHE A 53 14.68 27.05 -8.83
CA PHE A 53 14.43 27.15 -7.38
C PHE A 53 13.05 27.71 -6.99
N LYS A 54 12.29 28.35 -7.90
CA LYS A 54 10.92 28.81 -7.62
C LYS A 54 9.89 27.68 -7.69
N CYS A 55 10.28 26.51 -8.17
CA CYS A 55 9.44 25.33 -8.25
C CYS A 55 9.52 24.46 -7.00
N PHE A 56 10.36 24.81 -6.03
CA PHE A 56 10.69 23.99 -4.88
C PHE A 56 10.55 24.75 -3.56
N SER A 57 10.15 24.06 -2.50
CA SER A 57 10.03 24.62 -1.15
C SER A 57 11.25 24.33 -0.28
N GLY A 58 12.01 23.26 -0.56
CA GLY A 58 13.19 22.90 0.23
C GLY A 58 14.15 21.92 -0.44
N ILE A 59 15.32 21.77 0.18
CA ILE A 59 16.44 20.89 -0.22
C ILE A 59 17.15 20.32 1.01
N ASP A 60 17.93 19.25 0.82
CA ASP A 60 18.68 18.55 1.89
C ASP A 60 20.18 18.86 1.91
N HIS A 61 20.67 19.52 0.86
CA HIS A 61 22.07 19.82 0.70
C HIS A 61 22.27 21.19 0.06
N ILE A 62 23.16 22.00 0.66
CA ILE A 62 23.61 23.27 0.10
C ILE A 62 25.10 23.24 -0.15
N GLU A 63 25.54 24.03 -1.13
CA GLU A 63 26.95 24.29 -1.40
C GLU A 63 27.28 25.77 -1.24
N ASN A 64 28.51 26.05 -0.80
CA ASN A 64 28.97 27.42 -0.51
C ASN A 64 28.06 28.20 0.47
N PRO A 65 27.94 27.79 1.75
CA PRO A 65 28.72 26.74 2.44
C PRO A 65 28.24 25.31 2.11
N ASP A 66 29.14 24.34 2.27
CA ASP A 66 28.87 22.91 2.06
C ASP A 66 28.28 22.31 3.34
N GLU A 67 27.00 21.95 3.32
CA GLU A 67 26.23 21.53 4.50
C GLU A 67 25.06 20.60 4.12
N ASP A 68 24.96 19.47 4.83
CA ASP A 68 23.79 18.60 4.82
C ASP A 68 22.82 19.02 5.94
N GLY A 69 21.52 19.00 5.67
CA GLY A 69 20.49 19.40 6.62
C GLY A 69 19.11 19.41 6.00
N ILE A 70 18.16 20.14 6.58
CA ILE A 70 16.90 20.48 5.91
C ILE A 70 16.88 21.98 5.75
N PHE A 71 16.72 22.44 4.50
CA PHE A 71 16.75 23.83 4.16
C PHE A 71 15.46 24.23 3.45
N LYS A 72 14.77 25.25 3.97
CA LYS A 72 13.66 25.87 3.26
C LYS A 72 14.22 26.89 2.27
N ILE A 73 13.86 26.76 0.99
CA ILE A 73 14.20 27.75 -0.03
C ILE A 73 13.42 29.04 0.24
N VAL A 74 14.05 30.20 0.03
CA VAL A 74 13.43 31.53 0.11
C VAL A 74 13.08 32.00 -1.30
N ASN A 75 11.80 31.88 -1.66
CA ASN A 75 11.24 32.31 -2.94
C ASN A 75 9.85 32.97 -2.76
N ASP A 76 9.17 33.24 -3.86
CA ASP A 76 7.89 33.98 -3.88
C ASP A 76 6.72 33.21 -3.22
N TYR A 77 6.87 31.90 -2.97
CA TYR A 77 5.79 31.00 -2.51
C TYR A 77 5.99 30.49 -1.07
N THR A 78 7.22 30.53 -0.57
CA THR A 78 7.67 29.92 0.70
C THR A 78 7.69 30.87 1.89
N GLY A 79 7.13 32.07 1.74
CA GLY A 79 7.09 33.08 2.79
C GLY A 79 6.37 32.62 4.06
N GLU A 80 5.35 31.79 3.92
CA GLU A 80 4.55 31.21 5.02
C GLU A 80 5.11 29.87 5.53
N GLY A 81 6.27 29.43 5.04
CA GLY A 81 6.88 28.16 5.41
C GLY A 81 6.59 27.04 4.41
N TRP A 82 6.34 25.84 4.93
CA TRP A 82 6.01 24.62 4.18
C TRP A 82 4.57 24.63 3.67
N ASN A 83 4.21 23.70 2.80
CA ASN A 83 2.80 23.50 2.44
C ASN A 83 1.99 23.01 3.66
N ASP A 84 0.70 23.32 3.68
CA ASP A 84 -0.26 22.78 4.64
C ASP A 84 -0.96 21.52 4.10
N GLN A 85 -1.82 20.91 4.93
CA GLN A 85 -2.56 19.68 4.59
C GLN A 85 -1.66 18.51 4.16
N VAL A 86 -0.50 18.42 4.79
CA VAL A 86 0.41 17.27 4.80
C VAL A 86 0.32 16.60 6.18
N ASP A 87 0.97 15.45 6.36
CA ASP A 87 1.08 14.82 7.68
C ASP A 87 1.79 15.74 8.70
N ASP A 88 1.37 15.67 9.95
CA ASP A 88 1.86 16.49 11.07
C ASP A 88 3.05 15.87 11.82
N GLU A 89 3.51 14.69 11.38
CA GLU A 89 4.73 14.05 11.84
C GLU A 89 5.89 15.03 11.73
N LEU A 90 6.60 15.16 12.85
CA LEU A 90 7.70 16.10 13.00
C LEU A 90 7.29 17.56 12.70
N GLY A 91 6.06 17.92 13.10
CA GLY A 91 5.46 19.25 13.00
C GLY A 91 4.82 19.55 11.64
N ASN A 92 5.52 19.23 10.55
CA ASN A 92 5.03 19.34 9.18
C ASN A 92 5.88 18.43 8.27
N PHE A 93 5.26 17.45 7.61
CA PHE A 93 6.00 16.47 6.83
C PHE A 93 6.01 16.71 5.32
N ASP A 94 5.88 17.97 4.86
CA ASP A 94 6.04 18.33 3.44
C ASP A 94 7.41 17.89 2.91
N TYR A 95 8.49 18.23 3.63
CA TYR A 95 9.84 17.89 3.23
C TYR A 95 10.20 16.43 3.53
N LEU A 96 10.51 15.65 2.49
CA LEU A 96 11.02 14.28 2.60
C LEU A 96 12.50 14.14 2.20
N MET A 97 12.85 14.46 0.95
CA MET A 97 14.19 14.28 0.38
C MET A 97 14.35 15.07 -0.92
N GLY A 98 15.60 15.29 -1.35
CA GLY A 98 15.92 15.93 -2.63
C GLY A 98 15.34 17.34 -2.73
N GLU A 99 14.96 17.76 -3.94
CA GLU A 99 14.27 19.04 -4.12
C GLU A 99 12.76 18.89 -3.98
N ASN A 100 12.23 19.38 -2.86
CA ASN A 100 10.83 19.26 -2.50
C ASN A 100 9.97 20.21 -3.33
N ILE A 101 8.97 19.69 -4.04
CA ILE A 101 8.17 20.49 -4.98
C ILE A 101 7.25 21.46 -4.23
N ASP A 102 7.19 22.72 -4.65
CA ASP A 102 6.23 23.69 -4.10
C ASP A 102 4.93 23.70 -4.91
N PHE A 103 3.88 23.13 -4.34
CA PHE A 103 2.56 23.05 -4.98
C PHE A 103 1.81 24.40 -4.97
N ARG A 104 2.23 25.39 -4.16
CA ARG A 104 1.62 26.74 -4.20
C ARG A 104 1.95 27.49 -5.49
N ASN A 105 3.00 27.09 -6.21
CA ASN A 105 3.33 27.64 -7.51
C ASN A 105 2.38 27.09 -8.59
N HIS A 106 1.45 27.91 -9.07
CA HIS A 106 0.49 27.49 -10.09
C HIS A 106 1.12 26.97 -11.38
N ALA A 107 2.29 27.48 -11.78
CA ALA A 107 2.99 26.98 -12.96
C ALA A 107 3.44 25.52 -12.77
N VAL A 108 3.82 25.15 -11.54
CA VAL A 108 4.20 23.77 -11.17
C VAL A 108 2.98 22.85 -11.20
N THR A 109 1.87 23.24 -10.57
CA THR A 109 0.67 22.39 -10.53
C THR A 109 0.07 22.16 -11.90
N GLU A 110 0.05 23.18 -12.77
CA GLU A 110 -0.38 23.03 -14.16
C GLU A 110 0.58 22.17 -15.00
N GLU A 111 1.89 22.26 -14.78
CA GLU A 111 2.85 21.38 -15.46
C GLU A 111 2.67 19.92 -15.02
N ILE A 112 2.40 19.66 -13.74
CA ILE A 112 2.16 18.29 -13.26
C ILE A 112 0.83 17.74 -13.81
N LYS A 113 -0.23 18.56 -13.89
CA LYS A 113 -1.49 18.20 -14.56
C LYS A 113 -1.26 17.95 -16.07
N TYR A 114 -0.44 18.78 -16.73
CA TYR A 114 -0.05 18.56 -18.13
C TYR A 114 0.69 17.24 -18.32
N TRP A 115 1.68 16.96 -17.46
CA TRP A 115 2.43 15.72 -17.48
C TRP A 115 1.52 14.50 -17.30
N ALA A 116 0.53 14.56 -16.41
CA ALA A 116 -0.41 13.46 -16.20
C ALA A 116 -1.19 13.12 -17.48
N ARG A 117 -1.72 14.13 -18.18
CA ARG A 117 -2.39 13.94 -19.48
C ARG A 117 -1.46 13.30 -20.49
N TRP A 118 -0.22 13.78 -20.56
CA TRP A 118 0.78 13.23 -21.47
C TRP A 118 1.09 11.76 -21.15
N VAL A 119 1.28 11.40 -19.87
CA VAL A 119 1.51 10.00 -19.46
C VAL A 119 0.33 9.11 -19.85
N MET A 120 -0.90 9.56 -19.61
CA MET A 120 -2.11 8.80 -20.01
C MET A 120 -2.16 8.60 -21.52
N GLU A 121 -1.84 9.61 -22.32
CA GLU A 121 -1.80 9.50 -23.78
C GLU A 121 -0.71 8.53 -24.25
N GLN A 122 0.49 8.59 -23.66
CA GLN A 122 1.62 7.76 -24.10
C GLN A 122 1.50 6.31 -23.67
N THR A 123 0.95 6.04 -22.49
CA THR A 123 0.93 4.70 -21.89
C THR A 123 -0.42 4.02 -22.00
N GLN A 124 -1.50 4.78 -22.22
CA GLN A 124 -2.88 4.30 -22.17
C GLN A 124 -3.20 3.60 -20.86
N CYS A 125 -2.62 4.08 -19.74
CA CYS A 125 -2.84 3.51 -18.43
C CYS A 125 -4.29 3.70 -17.96
N ASP A 126 -4.74 2.77 -17.12
CA ASP A 126 -6.11 2.70 -16.60
C ASP A 126 -6.21 3.18 -15.15
N GLY A 127 -5.13 3.78 -14.65
CA GLY A 127 -5.02 4.14 -13.25
C GLY A 127 -3.65 4.65 -12.86
N PHE A 128 -3.54 5.03 -11.58
CA PHE A 128 -2.32 5.54 -10.96
C PHE A 128 -2.12 4.96 -9.56
N ARG A 129 -0.85 4.70 -9.23
CA ARG A 129 -0.39 4.61 -7.84
C ARG A 129 0.31 5.92 -7.50
N LEU A 130 -0.21 6.64 -6.51
CA LEU A 130 0.35 7.91 -6.06
C LEU A 130 1.37 7.64 -4.95
N ASP A 131 2.57 8.15 -5.14
CA ASP A 131 3.73 7.95 -4.26
C ASP A 131 3.81 9.02 -3.18
N ALA A 132 4.17 8.61 -1.96
CA ALA A 132 4.54 9.46 -0.84
C ALA A 132 3.49 10.55 -0.52
N VAL A 133 2.20 10.19 -0.54
CA VAL A 133 1.14 11.22 -0.54
C VAL A 133 0.97 11.93 0.79
N LYS A 134 1.47 11.36 1.89
CA LYS A 134 1.48 12.03 3.19
C LYS A 134 2.36 13.30 3.21
N HIS A 135 3.25 13.43 2.22
CA HIS A 135 4.18 14.55 2.06
C HIS A 135 3.72 15.60 1.04
N ILE A 136 2.58 15.38 0.38
CA ILE A 136 2.06 16.27 -0.67
C ILE A 136 0.71 16.80 -0.21
N PRO A 137 0.41 18.10 -0.42
CA PRO A 137 -0.83 18.67 0.10
C PRO A 137 -2.07 17.95 -0.43
N ALA A 138 -2.95 17.53 0.47
CA ALA A 138 -4.17 16.79 0.11
C ALA A 138 -5.04 17.58 -0.88
N TRP A 139 -5.11 18.91 -0.75
CA TRP A 139 -5.82 19.76 -1.71
C TRP A 139 -5.29 19.63 -3.15
N PHE A 140 -3.97 19.49 -3.32
CA PHE A 140 -3.38 19.33 -4.65
C PHE A 140 -3.78 17.99 -5.25
N TYR A 141 -3.70 16.91 -4.47
CA TYR A 141 -4.11 15.60 -4.96
C TYR A 141 -5.59 15.54 -5.28
N LYS A 142 -6.45 16.18 -4.47
CA LYS A 142 -7.86 16.33 -4.79
C LYS A 142 -8.05 16.95 -6.18
N GLU A 143 -7.46 18.12 -6.44
CA GLU A 143 -7.56 18.79 -7.74
C GLU A 143 -6.94 17.98 -8.88
N TRP A 144 -5.81 17.33 -8.62
CA TRP A 144 -5.11 16.52 -9.63
C TRP A 144 -5.92 15.29 -10.00
N ILE A 145 -6.52 14.60 -9.01
CA ILE A 145 -7.41 13.46 -9.22
C ILE A 145 -8.64 13.89 -10.01
N GLU A 146 -9.30 14.99 -9.61
CA GLU A 146 -10.43 15.56 -10.34
C GLU A 146 -10.06 15.82 -11.80
N HIS A 147 -8.90 16.42 -12.03
CA HIS A 147 -8.41 16.70 -13.36
C HIS A 147 -8.18 15.45 -14.22
N VAL A 148 -7.47 14.44 -13.71
CA VAL A 148 -7.20 13.22 -14.49
C VAL A 148 -8.47 12.41 -14.74
N GLN A 149 -9.41 12.40 -13.80
CA GLN A 149 -10.72 11.75 -14.00
C GLN A 149 -11.57 12.48 -15.04
N GLU A 150 -11.56 13.82 -15.06
CA GLU A 150 -12.31 14.62 -16.03
C GLU A 150 -11.86 14.38 -17.48
N VAL A 151 -10.54 14.27 -17.68
CA VAL A 151 -9.95 14.12 -19.02
C VAL A 151 -9.79 12.67 -19.48
N ALA A 152 -9.94 11.70 -18.58
CA ALA A 152 -9.83 10.29 -18.91
C ALA A 152 -11.01 9.80 -19.77
N PRO A 153 -10.78 8.93 -20.76
CA PRO A 153 -11.86 8.35 -21.56
C PRO A 153 -12.72 7.34 -20.77
N LYS A 154 -12.25 6.90 -19.61
CA LYS A 154 -12.92 5.98 -18.69
C LYS A 154 -12.47 6.27 -17.25
N PRO A 155 -13.25 5.88 -16.23
CA PRO A 155 -12.86 6.03 -14.84
C PRO A 155 -11.50 5.38 -14.58
N LEU A 156 -10.60 6.12 -13.95
CA LEU A 156 -9.27 5.64 -13.56
C LEU A 156 -9.32 5.01 -12.16
N PHE A 157 -8.63 3.88 -12.00
CA PHE A 157 -8.35 3.32 -10.68
C PHE A 157 -7.19 4.07 -10.03
N ILE A 158 -7.40 4.71 -8.87
CA ILE A 158 -6.36 5.50 -8.21
C ILE A 158 -6.19 5.04 -6.77
N VAL A 159 -4.98 4.57 -6.46
CA VAL A 159 -4.54 4.22 -5.10
C VAL A 159 -3.39 5.11 -4.68
N ALA A 160 -3.40 5.57 -3.44
CA ALA A 160 -2.38 6.42 -2.86
C ALA A 160 -1.62 5.70 -1.73
N GLU A 161 -0.31 5.92 -1.68
CA GLU A 161 0.54 5.45 -0.59
C GLU A 161 0.65 6.55 0.47
N TYR A 162 -0.30 6.52 1.41
CA TYR A 162 -0.22 7.24 2.68
C TYR A 162 0.24 6.23 3.73
N TRP A 163 1.55 6.13 3.96
CA TRP A 163 2.09 5.12 4.87
C TRP A 163 2.03 5.57 6.33
N SER A 164 0.94 5.18 7.01
CA SER A 164 0.73 5.33 8.44
C SER A 164 0.02 4.10 9.00
N HIS A 165 0.37 3.69 10.23
CA HIS A 165 -0.31 2.62 10.94
C HIS A 165 -1.50 3.12 11.78
N GLU A 166 -1.80 4.43 11.72
CA GLU A 166 -2.94 5.06 12.41
C GLU A 166 -4.11 5.23 11.44
N VAL A 167 -5.18 4.44 11.62
CA VAL A 167 -6.36 4.45 10.74
C VAL A 167 -7.01 5.84 10.65
N ASP A 168 -7.05 6.58 11.77
CA ASP A 168 -7.63 7.93 11.80
C ASP A 168 -6.93 8.90 10.84
N LYS A 169 -5.61 8.78 10.66
CA LYS A 169 -4.85 9.58 9.68
C LYS A 169 -5.24 9.22 8.25
N LEU A 170 -5.40 7.92 7.96
CA LEU A 170 -5.84 7.44 6.65
C LEU A 170 -7.25 7.93 6.31
N GLN A 171 -8.19 7.83 7.26
CA GLN A 171 -9.56 8.32 7.08
C GLN A 171 -9.60 9.85 6.91
N THR A 172 -8.79 10.59 7.69
CA THR A 172 -8.67 12.04 7.55
C THR A 172 -8.20 12.43 6.15
N TYR A 173 -7.19 11.72 5.60
CA TYR A 173 -6.73 11.98 4.25
C TYR A 173 -7.80 11.65 3.19
N ILE A 174 -8.51 10.52 3.34
CA ILE A 174 -9.64 10.15 2.46
C ILE A 174 -10.70 11.26 2.47
N ASP A 175 -11.04 11.80 3.64
CA ASP A 175 -12.00 12.90 3.79
C ASP A 175 -11.49 14.20 3.12
N GLN A 176 -10.21 14.54 3.29
CA GLN A 176 -9.61 15.73 2.67
C GLN A 176 -9.66 15.69 1.14
N VAL A 177 -9.50 14.50 0.54
CA VAL A 177 -9.64 14.31 -0.91
C VAL A 177 -11.07 13.91 -1.33
N GLU A 178 -12.04 13.96 -0.40
CA GLU A 178 -13.45 13.63 -0.58
C GLU A 178 -13.68 12.23 -1.20
N GLY A 179 -12.98 11.21 -0.72
CA GLY A 179 -13.16 9.81 -1.16
C GLY A 179 -12.72 9.53 -2.59
N LYS A 180 -11.94 10.42 -3.22
CA LYS A 180 -11.58 10.29 -4.64
C LYS A 180 -10.46 9.28 -4.94
N THR A 181 -9.86 8.68 -3.92
CA THR A 181 -8.79 7.69 -4.05
C THR A 181 -8.94 6.61 -3.00
N MET A 182 -8.39 5.43 -3.29
CA MET A 182 -8.16 4.37 -2.31
C MET A 182 -6.78 4.54 -1.67
N LEU A 183 -6.55 3.96 -0.50
CA LEU A 183 -5.24 3.93 0.15
C LEU A 183 -4.77 2.48 0.36
N PHE A 184 -3.46 2.28 0.39
CA PHE A 184 -2.91 1.01 0.86
C PHE A 184 -3.18 0.83 2.36
N ASP A 185 -3.63 -0.36 2.76
CA ASP A 185 -3.91 -0.71 4.15
C ASP A 185 -2.61 -1.10 4.88
N ALA A 186 -1.76 -0.10 5.13
CA ALA A 186 -0.52 -0.27 5.90
C ALA A 186 -0.76 -0.84 7.32
N PRO A 187 -1.82 -0.45 8.06
CA PRO A 187 -2.14 -1.10 9.33
C PRO A 187 -2.32 -2.61 9.21
N LEU A 188 -3.06 -3.10 8.19
CA LEU A 188 -3.23 -4.54 7.97
C LEU A 188 -1.90 -5.24 7.61
N GLN A 189 -1.05 -4.61 6.81
CA GLN A 189 0.28 -5.13 6.51
C GLN A 189 1.10 -5.33 7.80
N MET A 190 1.08 -4.34 8.70
CA MET A 190 1.75 -4.44 10.00
C MET A 190 1.15 -5.56 10.87
N LYS A 191 -0.17 -5.74 10.87
CA LYS A 191 -0.83 -6.87 11.57
C LYS A 191 -0.33 -8.22 11.07
N PHE A 192 -0.13 -8.38 9.75
CA PHE A 192 0.45 -9.60 9.19
C PHE A 192 1.91 -9.80 9.59
N HIS A 193 2.71 -8.73 9.62
CA HIS A 193 4.09 -8.79 10.11
C HIS A 193 4.12 -9.28 11.57
N GLU A 194 3.36 -8.65 12.46
CA GLU A 194 3.25 -9.02 13.87
C GLU A 194 2.78 -10.46 14.08
N ALA A 195 1.69 -10.85 13.40
CA ALA A 195 1.12 -12.20 13.49
C ALA A 195 2.12 -13.28 13.06
N SER A 196 2.87 -13.01 11.99
CA SER A 196 3.89 -13.94 11.50
C SER A 196 5.04 -14.15 12.48
N ARG A 197 5.39 -13.14 13.27
CA ARG A 197 6.48 -13.21 14.26
C ARG A 197 6.04 -13.78 15.61
N MET A 198 4.80 -13.50 16.01
CA MET A 198 4.23 -13.99 17.26
C MET A 198 3.73 -15.44 17.15
N GLY A 199 3.43 -15.90 15.92
CA GLY A 199 2.89 -17.24 15.69
C GLY A 199 1.63 -17.48 16.52
N ARG A 200 1.58 -18.61 17.24
CA ARG A 200 0.42 -19.01 18.06
C ARG A 200 0.04 -18.02 19.17
N ASP A 201 0.92 -17.11 19.55
CA ASP A 201 0.64 -16.13 20.62
C ASP A 201 -0.12 -14.90 20.08
N TYR A 202 -0.25 -14.76 18.77
CA TYR A 202 -1.10 -13.73 18.16
C TYR A 202 -2.57 -14.15 18.15
N ASP A 203 -3.46 -13.25 18.59
CA ASP A 203 -4.90 -13.44 18.54
C ASP A 203 -5.47 -13.10 17.15
N MET A 204 -5.70 -14.13 16.33
CA MET A 204 -6.25 -14.02 14.97
C MET A 204 -7.66 -13.42 14.92
N THR A 205 -8.40 -13.38 16.04
CA THR A 205 -9.70 -12.70 16.07
C THR A 205 -9.56 -11.18 15.89
N GLN A 206 -8.37 -10.64 16.17
CA GLN A 206 -8.05 -9.21 16.10
C GLN A 206 -7.30 -8.82 14.81
N ILE A 207 -7.13 -9.73 13.85
CA ILE A 207 -6.25 -9.53 12.68
C ILE A 207 -6.67 -8.33 11.80
N PHE A 208 -7.95 -7.95 11.82
CA PHE A 208 -8.47 -6.76 11.11
C PHE A 208 -8.78 -5.58 12.03
N THR A 209 -8.61 -5.74 13.35
CA THR A 209 -8.96 -4.68 14.28
C THR A 209 -8.04 -3.49 14.11
N GLY A 210 -8.64 -2.33 13.84
CA GLY A 210 -7.89 -1.10 13.59
C GLY A 210 -7.14 -1.15 12.26
N THR A 211 -7.75 -1.72 11.22
CA THR A 211 -7.24 -1.64 9.85
C THR A 211 -8.14 -0.82 8.94
N LEU A 212 -7.61 -0.33 7.82
CA LEU A 212 -8.39 0.49 6.91
C LEU A 212 -9.53 -0.31 6.28
N VAL A 213 -9.30 -1.58 5.90
CA VAL A 213 -10.35 -2.43 5.31
C VAL A 213 -11.48 -2.77 6.28
N GLU A 214 -11.25 -2.69 7.59
CA GLU A 214 -12.31 -2.81 8.60
C GLU A 214 -13.15 -1.54 8.68
N ALA A 215 -12.50 -0.37 8.70
CA ALA A 215 -13.15 0.92 8.86
C ALA A 215 -13.83 1.43 7.58
N ASP A 216 -13.17 1.26 6.43
CA ASP A 216 -13.61 1.70 5.11
C ASP A 216 -13.18 0.73 3.99
N PRO A 217 -13.94 -0.37 3.78
CA PRO A 217 -13.58 -1.37 2.79
C PRO A 217 -13.65 -0.89 1.33
N PHE A 218 -14.30 0.25 1.05
CA PHE A 218 -14.45 0.79 -0.31
C PHE A 218 -13.24 1.62 -0.74
N HIS A 219 -12.44 2.09 0.22
CA HIS A 219 -11.24 2.87 -0.03
C HIS A 219 -9.95 2.13 0.38
N ALA A 220 -10.01 0.81 0.63
CA ALA A 220 -8.87 0.01 1.06
C ALA A 220 -8.29 -0.86 -0.08
N VAL A 221 -6.99 -0.70 -0.35
CA VAL A 221 -6.18 -1.66 -1.11
C VAL A 221 -5.35 -2.47 -0.12
N THR A 222 -5.69 -3.75 0.03
CA THR A 222 -5.04 -4.64 1.00
C THR A 222 -3.80 -5.29 0.41
N LEU A 223 -2.75 -5.46 1.21
CA LEU A 223 -1.48 -6.01 0.77
C LEU A 223 -0.81 -6.83 1.88
N VAL A 224 0.03 -7.80 1.48
CA VAL A 224 0.87 -8.59 2.41
C VAL A 224 2.29 -8.01 2.50
N ALA A 225 2.81 -7.52 1.38
CA ALA A 225 4.15 -6.94 1.26
C ALA A 225 4.21 -5.97 0.08
N ASN A 226 5.24 -5.14 0.07
CA ASN A 226 5.61 -4.28 -1.04
C ASN A 226 7.15 -4.09 -1.05
N HIS A 227 7.62 -3.28 -2.01
CA HIS A 227 9.03 -2.97 -2.16
C HIS A 227 9.67 -2.21 -0.99
N ASP A 228 8.88 -1.55 -0.13
CA ASP A 228 9.42 -0.82 1.03
C ASP A 228 9.49 -1.69 2.29
N THR A 229 8.66 -2.73 2.37
CA THR A 229 8.52 -3.62 3.55
C THR A 229 9.33 -4.91 3.44
N GLN A 230 9.89 -5.22 2.27
CA GLN A 230 10.82 -6.33 2.09
C GLN A 230 12.13 -6.10 2.89
N PRO A 231 12.95 -7.14 3.11
CA PRO A 231 14.13 -7.04 3.96
C PRO A 231 15.11 -5.94 3.53
N LEU A 232 15.69 -5.24 4.50
CA LEU A 232 16.67 -4.16 4.33
C LEU A 232 16.19 -2.97 3.48
N GLN A 233 14.88 -2.68 3.46
CA GLN A 233 14.32 -1.49 2.80
C GLN A 233 13.81 -0.47 3.83
N ALA A 234 13.41 0.72 3.36
CA ALA A 234 13.14 1.87 4.22
C ALA A 234 12.03 1.65 5.26
N LEU A 235 11.07 0.78 4.98
CA LEU A 235 9.93 0.46 5.85
C LEU A 235 9.93 -1.03 6.23
N GLU A 236 11.11 -1.62 6.40
CA GLU A 236 11.33 -3.05 6.64
C GLU A 236 10.35 -3.62 7.69
N ALA A 237 9.42 -4.44 7.23
CA ALA A 237 8.43 -5.15 8.04
C ALA A 237 8.01 -6.44 7.32
N PRO A 238 8.93 -7.36 7.01
CA PRO A 238 8.63 -8.53 6.20
C PRO A 238 7.71 -9.49 6.93
N VAL A 239 6.66 -9.97 6.26
CA VAL A 239 5.83 -11.08 6.75
C VAL A 239 6.61 -12.38 6.57
N GLU A 240 6.68 -13.23 7.59
CA GLU A 240 7.43 -14.50 7.49
C GLU A 240 6.80 -15.45 6.46
N PRO A 241 7.59 -16.19 5.65
CA PRO A 241 7.07 -17.01 4.55
C PRO A 241 5.99 -18.01 4.94
N TRP A 242 6.05 -18.60 6.14
CA TRP A 242 5.07 -19.57 6.62
C TRP A 242 3.67 -18.95 6.81
N PHE A 243 3.59 -17.67 7.13
CA PHE A 243 2.33 -16.97 7.38
C PHE A 243 1.76 -16.31 6.12
N LYS A 244 2.58 -16.11 5.08
CA LYS A 244 2.13 -15.44 3.84
C LYS A 244 0.94 -16.13 3.15
N PRO A 245 0.83 -17.47 3.04
CA PRO A 245 -0.37 -18.10 2.49
C PRO A 245 -1.65 -17.76 3.28
N LEU A 246 -1.56 -17.65 4.61
CA LEU A 246 -2.69 -17.26 5.46
C LEU A 246 -3.07 -15.80 5.20
N ALA A 247 -2.08 -14.89 5.18
CA ALA A 247 -2.29 -13.47 4.90
C ALA A 247 -2.89 -13.25 3.49
N TYR A 248 -2.39 -13.96 2.48
CA TYR A 248 -2.92 -13.91 1.13
C TYR A 248 -4.35 -14.44 1.05
N ALA A 249 -4.68 -15.55 1.74
CA ALA A 249 -6.05 -16.05 1.80
C ALA A 249 -7.01 -15.01 2.43
N LEU A 250 -6.56 -14.29 3.47
CA LEU A 250 -7.34 -13.24 4.13
C LEU A 250 -7.65 -12.07 3.20
N ILE A 251 -6.71 -11.60 2.37
CA ILE A 251 -6.95 -10.48 1.45
C ILE A 251 -7.61 -10.92 0.13
N LEU A 252 -7.32 -12.13 -0.36
CA LEU A 252 -7.79 -12.61 -1.66
C LEU A 252 -9.19 -13.22 -1.59
N LEU A 253 -9.59 -13.89 -0.51
CA LEU A 253 -10.82 -14.68 -0.50
C LEU A 253 -11.97 -14.02 0.28
N ARG A 254 -11.69 -12.95 1.03
CA ARG A 254 -12.70 -12.11 1.66
C ARG A 254 -13.33 -11.12 0.67
N GLU A 255 -14.51 -10.62 1.03
CA GLU A 255 -15.31 -9.72 0.17
C GLU A 255 -14.84 -8.25 0.21
N ASN A 256 -14.17 -7.83 1.27
CA ASN A 256 -13.80 -6.44 1.51
C ASN A 256 -12.40 -6.08 0.99
N GLY A 257 -12.27 -4.87 0.44
CA GLY A 257 -11.01 -4.34 -0.08
C GLY A 257 -10.61 -4.86 -1.45
N VAL A 258 -9.63 -4.19 -2.05
CA VAL A 258 -9.01 -4.59 -3.32
C VAL A 258 -7.63 -5.19 -3.02
N PRO A 259 -7.43 -6.51 -3.13
CA PRO A 259 -6.15 -7.12 -2.82
C PRO A 259 -5.09 -6.82 -3.87
N SER A 260 -3.87 -6.57 -3.40
CA SER A 260 -2.66 -6.40 -4.20
C SER A 260 -1.69 -7.55 -3.92
N VAL A 261 -1.24 -8.23 -4.98
CA VAL A 261 -0.26 -9.32 -4.90
C VAL A 261 1.14 -8.77 -5.17
N PHE A 262 2.10 -9.14 -4.34
CA PHE A 262 3.48 -8.66 -4.48
C PHE A 262 4.28 -9.53 -5.45
N TYR A 263 4.98 -8.89 -6.40
CA TYR A 263 5.71 -9.60 -7.46
C TYR A 263 6.77 -10.59 -6.92
N PRO A 264 7.66 -10.20 -5.98
CA PRO A 264 8.60 -11.13 -5.37
C PRO A 264 7.97 -12.30 -4.62
N ASP A 265 6.74 -12.16 -4.10
CA ASP A 265 6.07 -13.30 -3.43
C ASP A 265 5.59 -14.34 -4.45
N LEU A 266 5.23 -13.90 -5.67
CA LEU A 266 4.78 -14.80 -6.72
C LEU A 266 5.94 -15.42 -7.52
N TYR A 267 7.05 -14.69 -7.68
CA TYR A 267 8.15 -15.10 -8.57
C TYR A 267 9.50 -15.33 -7.87
N GLY A 268 9.58 -15.02 -6.57
CA GLY A 268 10.84 -14.95 -5.84
C GLY A 268 11.65 -13.72 -6.23
N ALA A 269 12.66 -13.40 -5.43
CA ALA A 269 13.65 -12.38 -5.74
C ALA A 269 14.99 -12.69 -5.06
N HIS A 270 16.07 -12.21 -5.66
CA HIS A 270 17.42 -12.24 -5.07
C HIS A 270 18.08 -10.89 -5.28
N TYR A 271 18.62 -10.29 -4.21
CA TYR A 271 19.31 -9.01 -4.25
C TYR A 271 20.33 -8.89 -3.12
N GLU A 272 21.20 -7.90 -3.19
CA GLU A 272 22.10 -7.51 -2.10
C GLU A 272 21.72 -6.11 -1.61
N ASP A 273 21.73 -5.89 -0.30
CA ASP A 273 21.55 -4.56 0.27
C ASP A 273 22.38 -4.35 1.54
N VAL A 274 22.48 -3.11 2.00
CA VAL A 274 23.29 -2.69 3.14
C VAL A 274 22.42 -2.62 4.39
N GLY A 275 22.77 -3.41 5.41
CA GLY A 275 22.10 -3.38 6.70
C GLY A 275 22.46 -2.14 7.53
N GLY A 276 21.73 -1.93 8.63
CA GLY A 276 21.98 -0.80 9.55
C GLY A 276 23.38 -0.80 10.22
N ASP A 277 24.14 -1.88 10.07
CA ASP A 277 25.54 -2.01 10.50
C ASP A 277 26.57 -1.66 9.40
N GLY A 278 26.10 -1.24 8.23
CA GLY A 278 26.91 -0.90 7.06
C GLY A 278 27.48 -2.12 6.32
N GLN A 279 27.08 -3.35 6.66
CA GLN A 279 27.48 -4.56 5.94
C GLN A 279 26.51 -4.88 4.82
N THR A 280 27.02 -5.48 3.74
CA THR A 280 26.21 -5.96 2.62
C THR A 280 25.74 -7.39 2.89
N TYR A 281 24.45 -7.63 2.71
CA TYR A 281 23.80 -8.91 2.92
C TYR A 281 23.10 -9.39 1.64
N PRO A 282 23.27 -10.66 1.25
CA PRO A 282 22.42 -11.27 0.23
C PRO A 282 21.05 -11.56 0.85
N ILE A 283 19.99 -11.19 0.13
CA ILE A 283 18.61 -11.47 0.49
C ILE A 283 18.01 -12.40 -0.57
N ASP A 284 17.47 -13.52 -0.08
CA ASP A 284 16.72 -14.49 -0.87
C ASP A 284 15.25 -14.46 -0.44
N MET A 285 14.38 -14.03 -1.35
CA MET A 285 12.93 -14.08 -1.18
C MET A 285 12.39 -15.31 -1.91
N PRO A 286 11.85 -16.31 -1.19
CA PRO A 286 11.29 -17.50 -1.83
C PRO A 286 9.98 -17.19 -2.55
N ILE A 287 9.67 -18.00 -3.56
CA ILE A 287 8.31 -18.08 -4.11
C ILE A 287 7.38 -18.60 -3.00
N ILE A 288 6.27 -17.92 -2.78
CA ILE A 288 5.28 -18.34 -1.80
C ILE A 288 4.42 -19.44 -2.41
N GLU A 289 4.51 -20.63 -1.81
CA GLU A 289 3.74 -21.79 -2.23
C GLU A 289 2.25 -21.48 -2.21
N GLN A 290 1.55 -21.96 -3.25
CA GLN A 290 0.10 -21.88 -3.42
C GLN A 290 -0.50 -20.49 -3.61
N LEU A 291 0.32 -19.45 -3.79
CA LEU A 291 -0.18 -18.10 -4.05
C LEU A 291 -0.93 -18.00 -5.39
N ASP A 292 -0.44 -18.68 -6.43
CA ASP A 292 -1.13 -18.77 -7.72
C ASP A 292 -2.47 -19.51 -7.62
N GLU A 293 -2.54 -20.57 -6.82
CA GLU A 293 -3.79 -21.26 -6.52
C GLU A 293 -4.76 -20.41 -5.70
N LEU A 294 -4.29 -19.61 -4.74
CA LEU A 294 -5.13 -18.64 -4.03
C LEU A 294 -5.70 -17.55 -4.97
N ILE A 295 -4.91 -17.09 -5.94
CA ILE A 295 -5.37 -16.17 -6.98
C ILE A 295 -6.48 -16.82 -7.83
N LEU A 296 -6.29 -18.07 -8.24
CA LEU A 296 -7.32 -18.84 -8.95
C LEU A 296 -8.56 -19.05 -8.08
N ALA A 297 -8.40 -19.32 -6.79
CA ALA A 297 -9.50 -19.48 -5.85
C ALA A 297 -10.32 -18.19 -5.71
N ARG A 298 -9.67 -17.02 -5.69
CA ARG A 298 -10.39 -15.72 -5.72
C ARG A 298 -11.27 -15.61 -6.97
N GLN A 299 -10.73 -15.95 -8.13
CA GLN A 299 -11.48 -15.86 -9.40
C GLN A 299 -12.67 -16.83 -9.46
N ARG A 300 -12.52 -18.03 -8.88
CA ARG A 300 -13.49 -19.12 -9.04
C ARG A 300 -14.50 -19.25 -7.90
N PHE A 301 -14.08 -19.05 -6.65
CA PHE A 301 -14.82 -19.51 -5.47
C PHE A 301 -15.09 -18.43 -4.41
N ALA A 302 -14.45 -17.26 -4.50
CA ALA A 302 -14.63 -16.17 -3.54
C ALA A 302 -15.83 -15.26 -3.89
N HIS A 303 -17.00 -15.87 -4.10
CA HIS A 303 -18.21 -15.19 -4.55
C HIS A 303 -19.34 -15.28 -3.53
N GLY A 304 -20.29 -14.34 -3.60
CA GLY A 304 -21.45 -14.33 -2.71
C GLY A 304 -21.20 -13.73 -1.33
N VAL A 305 -22.23 -13.81 -0.50
CA VAL A 305 -22.26 -13.24 0.87
C VAL A 305 -21.21 -13.92 1.74
N GLN A 306 -20.48 -13.12 2.52
CA GLN A 306 -19.51 -13.63 3.48
C GLN A 306 -20.15 -13.90 4.85
N THR A 307 -19.69 -14.96 5.54
CA THR A 307 -19.94 -15.17 6.97
C THR A 307 -18.60 -15.42 7.68
N LEU A 308 -18.38 -14.75 8.82
CA LEU A 308 -17.13 -14.81 9.58
C LEU A 308 -17.27 -15.69 10.83
N PHE A 309 -16.26 -16.50 11.11
CA PHE A 309 -16.11 -17.35 12.30
C PHE A 309 -14.77 -17.04 12.97
N PHE A 310 -14.66 -15.82 13.49
CA PHE A 310 -13.45 -15.27 14.13
C PHE A 310 -13.59 -15.35 15.66
N ASP A 311 -13.76 -16.57 16.15
CA ASP A 311 -14.21 -16.91 17.51
C ASP A 311 -13.19 -17.74 18.31
N HIS A 312 -11.99 -17.97 17.77
CA HIS A 312 -10.89 -18.64 18.45
C HIS A 312 -9.56 -17.94 18.12
N PRO A 313 -8.65 -17.74 19.11
CA PRO A 313 -7.44 -16.94 18.93
C PRO A 313 -6.48 -17.49 17.87
N ASN A 314 -6.51 -18.80 17.60
CA ASN A 314 -5.63 -19.39 16.59
C ASN A 314 -6.31 -19.85 15.32
N CYS A 315 -7.56 -20.34 15.42
CA CYS A 315 -8.24 -21.04 14.33
C CYS A 315 -9.45 -20.20 13.95
N ILE A 316 -9.39 -19.55 12.80
CA ILE A 316 -10.46 -18.71 12.28
C ILE A 316 -10.95 -19.27 10.95
N ALA A 317 -12.20 -18.97 10.61
CA ALA A 317 -12.75 -19.33 9.32
C ALA A 317 -13.66 -18.24 8.78
N PHE A 318 -13.92 -18.31 7.48
CA PHE A 318 -15.01 -17.59 6.84
C PHE A 318 -15.56 -18.42 5.67
N SER A 319 -16.83 -18.22 5.37
CA SER A 319 -17.46 -18.79 4.19
C SER A 319 -17.86 -17.70 3.20
N ARG A 320 -17.89 -18.06 1.93
CA ARG A 320 -18.44 -17.29 0.82
C ARG A 320 -19.58 -18.11 0.23
N SER A 321 -20.78 -17.55 0.18
CA SER A 321 -22.00 -18.31 -0.13
C SER A 321 -22.16 -18.71 -1.60
N GLY A 322 -21.27 -18.30 -2.49
CA GLY A 322 -21.50 -18.37 -3.93
C GLY A 322 -22.66 -17.49 -4.39
N THR A 323 -22.88 -17.50 -5.70
CA THR A 323 -24.02 -16.90 -6.40
C THR A 323 -24.69 -17.97 -7.25
N ASP A 324 -25.74 -17.60 -7.99
CA ASP A 324 -26.39 -18.51 -8.95
C ASP A 324 -25.44 -18.97 -10.07
N GLU A 325 -24.41 -18.18 -10.38
CA GLU A 325 -23.48 -18.42 -11.49
C GLU A 325 -22.11 -18.93 -11.02
N PHE A 326 -21.65 -18.47 -9.85
CA PHE A 326 -20.29 -18.76 -9.38
C PHE A 326 -20.31 -19.43 -8.00
N PRO A 327 -19.57 -20.53 -7.81
CA PRO A 327 -19.54 -21.23 -6.54
C PRO A 327 -18.91 -20.42 -5.41
N GLY A 328 -19.22 -20.83 -4.18
CA GLY A 328 -18.64 -20.33 -2.94
C GLY A 328 -17.46 -21.16 -2.44
N CYS A 329 -16.96 -20.81 -1.25
CA CYS A 329 -15.92 -21.57 -0.55
C CYS A 329 -16.08 -21.47 0.98
N VAL A 330 -15.41 -22.37 1.70
CA VAL A 330 -15.17 -22.28 3.14
C VAL A 330 -13.65 -22.26 3.36
N VAL A 331 -13.15 -21.19 3.96
CA VAL A 331 -11.72 -21.03 4.26
C VAL A 331 -11.52 -21.26 5.75
N VAL A 332 -10.65 -22.20 6.11
CA VAL A 332 -10.24 -22.47 7.50
C VAL A 332 -8.73 -22.30 7.58
N MET A 333 -8.24 -21.59 8.60
CA MET A 333 -6.81 -21.39 8.80
C MET A 333 -6.45 -21.37 10.28
N SER A 334 -5.22 -21.78 10.59
CA SER A 334 -4.68 -21.75 11.94
C SER A 334 -3.26 -21.20 11.97
N ASN A 335 -2.98 -20.22 12.83
CA ASN A 335 -1.62 -19.74 13.11
C ASN A 335 -0.90 -20.56 14.21
N GLY A 336 -1.53 -21.64 14.68
CA GLY A 336 -1.02 -22.53 15.73
C GLY A 336 -1.07 -24.00 15.30
N ASP A 337 -1.67 -24.84 16.14
CA ASP A 337 -1.84 -26.28 15.89
C ASP A 337 -2.97 -26.53 14.84
N ASP A 338 -3.18 -27.79 14.45
CA ASP A 338 -4.29 -28.19 13.56
C ASP A 338 -5.63 -27.57 14.00
N GLY A 339 -6.39 -27.07 13.04
CA GLY A 339 -7.63 -26.34 13.29
C GLY A 339 -8.84 -27.03 12.68
N GLU A 340 -9.97 -26.97 13.37
CA GLU A 340 -11.27 -27.40 12.87
C GLU A 340 -12.37 -26.37 13.16
N LYS A 341 -13.39 -26.33 12.29
CA LYS A 341 -14.59 -25.50 12.46
C LYS A 341 -15.83 -26.24 12.00
N THR A 342 -16.80 -26.41 12.89
CA THR A 342 -18.15 -26.84 12.52
C THR A 342 -18.94 -25.64 12.01
N ILE A 343 -19.34 -25.69 10.74
CA ILE A 343 -20.00 -24.58 10.05
C ILE A 343 -21.31 -25.08 9.45
N HIS A 344 -22.41 -24.38 9.77
CA HIS A 344 -23.72 -24.59 9.18
C HIS A 344 -23.91 -23.63 7.98
N LEU A 345 -23.85 -24.18 6.77
CA LEU A 345 -23.96 -23.42 5.51
C LEU A 345 -25.41 -23.28 5.01
N GLY A 346 -26.34 -24.03 5.59
CA GLY A 346 -27.76 -24.07 5.24
C GLY A 346 -28.13 -25.16 4.22
N GLU A 347 -29.42 -25.49 4.15
CA GLU A 347 -29.96 -26.66 3.42
C GLU A 347 -29.55 -26.75 1.95
N ASN A 348 -29.29 -25.61 1.28
CA ASN A 348 -28.81 -25.57 -0.11
C ASN A 348 -27.44 -26.26 -0.30
N TYR A 349 -26.69 -26.38 0.79
CA TYR A 349 -25.41 -27.06 0.88
C TYR A 349 -25.52 -28.46 1.47
N GLY A 350 -26.73 -29.01 1.62
CA GLY A 350 -26.94 -30.33 2.19
C GLY A 350 -26.41 -31.47 1.32
N ASN A 351 -25.82 -32.49 1.94
CA ASN A 351 -25.27 -33.68 1.29
C ASN A 351 -24.22 -33.38 0.19
N LYS A 352 -23.48 -32.28 0.33
CA LYS A 352 -22.42 -31.89 -0.60
C LYS A 352 -21.07 -32.42 -0.15
N THR A 353 -20.28 -32.87 -1.13
CA THR A 353 -18.90 -33.31 -0.90
C THR A 353 -17.96 -32.15 -1.19
N TRP A 354 -17.06 -31.88 -0.26
CA TRP A 354 -16.10 -30.79 -0.28
C TRP A 354 -14.67 -31.33 -0.30
N ARG A 355 -13.78 -30.60 -0.97
CA ARG A 355 -12.34 -30.86 -0.97
C ARG A 355 -11.56 -29.57 -0.78
N ASP A 356 -10.39 -29.69 -0.17
CA ASP A 356 -9.42 -28.60 -0.09
C ASP A 356 -8.79 -28.36 -1.46
N PHE A 357 -9.07 -27.20 -2.04
CA PHE A 357 -8.57 -26.78 -3.34
C PHE A 357 -7.04 -26.60 -3.34
N LEU A 358 -6.44 -26.24 -2.20
CA LEU A 358 -4.99 -26.09 -2.08
C LEU A 358 -4.28 -27.44 -1.92
N GLY A 359 -5.01 -28.51 -1.62
CA GLY A 359 -4.45 -29.85 -1.42
C GLY A 359 -3.64 -30.03 -0.13
N ASN A 360 -3.69 -29.07 0.80
CA ASN A 360 -3.07 -29.20 2.13
C ASN A 360 -3.74 -30.31 2.96
N ARG A 361 -5.02 -30.55 2.71
CA ARG A 361 -5.82 -31.67 3.23
C ARG A 361 -6.27 -32.59 2.09
N GLN A 362 -6.24 -33.91 2.34
CA GLN A 362 -6.51 -34.93 1.31
C GLN A 362 -7.87 -35.62 1.50
N GLU A 363 -8.45 -35.50 2.69
CA GLU A 363 -9.77 -36.03 2.99
C GLU A 363 -10.88 -35.24 2.28
N ARG A 364 -12.07 -35.85 2.26
CA ARG A 364 -13.30 -35.20 1.84
C ARG A 364 -14.15 -34.88 3.06
N VAL A 365 -14.78 -33.72 3.03
CA VAL A 365 -15.79 -33.32 4.02
C VAL A 365 -17.16 -33.45 3.36
N VAL A 366 -18.12 -34.06 4.05
CA VAL A 366 -19.50 -34.21 3.55
C VAL A 366 -20.43 -33.50 4.52
N THR A 367 -21.21 -32.55 4.02
CA THR A 367 -22.24 -31.88 4.81
C THR A 367 -23.44 -32.78 5.04
N ASP A 368 -24.09 -32.64 6.20
CA ASP A 368 -25.34 -33.30 6.51
C ASP A 368 -26.51 -32.75 5.67
N GLU A 369 -27.74 -33.19 5.92
CA GLU A 369 -28.92 -32.73 5.18
C GLU A 369 -29.23 -31.23 5.36
N ASN A 370 -28.75 -30.62 6.44
CA ASN A 370 -28.95 -29.21 6.76
C ASN A 370 -27.77 -28.34 6.27
N GLY A 371 -26.74 -28.94 5.68
CA GLY A 371 -25.56 -28.20 5.22
C GLY A 371 -24.52 -27.93 6.31
N GLU A 372 -24.54 -28.69 7.41
CA GLU A 372 -23.53 -28.60 8.47
C GLU A 372 -22.41 -29.63 8.26
N ALA A 373 -21.16 -29.20 8.45
CA ALA A 373 -20.00 -30.09 8.52
C ALA A 373 -18.88 -29.49 9.37
N THR A 374 -17.95 -30.33 9.79
CA THR A 374 -16.65 -29.90 10.34
C THR A 374 -15.62 -29.82 9.21
N PHE A 375 -15.04 -28.64 9.02
CA PHE A 375 -13.98 -28.35 8.07
C PHE A 375 -12.64 -28.23 8.80
N PHE A 376 -11.54 -28.57 8.14
CA PHE A 376 -10.23 -28.72 8.79
C PHE A 376 -9.13 -27.90 8.10
N CYS A 377 -8.05 -27.63 8.81
CA CYS A 377 -6.78 -27.14 8.27
C CYS A 377 -5.62 -27.72 9.10
N ASN A 378 -4.44 -27.87 8.50
CA ASN A 378 -3.24 -28.21 9.26
C ASN A 378 -2.78 -26.99 10.11
N GLY A 379 -1.97 -27.22 11.14
CA GLY A 379 -1.34 -26.16 11.90
C GLY A 379 -0.40 -25.30 11.05
N GLY A 380 -0.38 -23.99 11.31
CA GLY A 380 0.39 -23.02 10.53
C GLY A 380 0.01 -23.00 9.04
N SER A 381 -1.23 -23.34 8.70
CA SER A 381 -1.69 -23.55 7.32
C SER A 381 -3.09 -22.96 7.09
N VAL A 382 -3.46 -22.88 5.82
CA VAL A 382 -4.81 -22.57 5.35
C VAL A 382 -5.33 -23.71 4.46
N SER A 383 -6.64 -23.97 4.50
CA SER A 383 -7.36 -24.85 3.59
C SER A 383 -8.56 -24.12 3.01
N VAL A 384 -8.78 -24.29 1.70
CA VAL A 384 -9.86 -23.65 0.95
C VAL A 384 -10.80 -24.74 0.46
N TRP A 385 -11.84 -25.01 1.24
CA TRP A 385 -12.82 -26.04 0.93
C TRP A 385 -13.80 -25.55 -0.12
N VAL A 386 -13.92 -26.30 -1.21
CA VAL A 386 -14.86 -26.04 -2.30
C VAL A 386 -15.65 -27.31 -2.61
N ILE A 387 -16.84 -27.17 -3.17
CA ILE A 387 -17.65 -28.31 -3.60
C ILE A 387 -16.89 -29.08 -4.69
N GLU A 388 -16.76 -30.39 -4.53
CA GLU A 388 -15.97 -31.26 -5.42
C GLU A 388 -16.45 -31.21 -6.87
N GLU A 389 -17.75 -31.00 -7.10
CA GLU A 389 -18.37 -30.95 -8.43
C GLU A 389 -17.93 -29.75 -9.28
N VAL A 390 -17.36 -28.70 -8.67
CA VAL A 390 -17.00 -27.44 -9.34
C VAL A 390 -15.49 -27.18 -9.43
N ILE A 391 -14.67 -28.15 -8.99
CA ILE A 391 -13.20 -28.13 -9.15
C ILE A 391 -12.86 -28.44 -10.60
#